data_AF-A0A1H6C450-F1
#
_entry.id   AF-A0A1H6C450-F1
#
_cell.length_a   1.000
_cell.length_b   1.000
_cell.length_c   1.000
_cell.angle_alpha   90.00
_cell.angle_beta   90.00
_cell.angle_gamma   90.00
#
_symmetry.space_group_name_H-M   'P 1'
#
loop_
_entity.id
_entity.type
_entity.pdbx_description
1 polymer ?
#
loop_
_entity_poly.entity_id
_entity_poly.type
_entity_poly.pdbx_seq_one_letter_code
_entity_poly.pdbx_strand_id
1 'polypeptide(L)'
;MSWTLETPDGRSLHVNAWNWRPTLELLESSGVVDAETAELLGYNISVDLSGEDAQRIATFLEGHLAAIPADGRVLLDGSVTTEPDTFAFHRDDLARNYSATAEWLARFRDFCRSATEGFTAC
;
A
#
# COMPACT_ATOMS: atom_id res chain seq x y z
N MET A 1 -1.23 -5.37 13.85
CA MET A 1 -0.46 -4.11 13.92
C MET A 1 -1.06 -3.16 12.90
N SER A 2 -1.33 -1.93 13.32
CA SER A 2 -1.92 -0.89 12.51
C SER A 2 -1.43 0.46 12.96
N TRP A 3 -1.52 1.45 12.07
CA TRP A 3 -1.04 2.81 12.26
C TRP A 3 -1.83 3.73 11.32
N THR A 4 -1.47 5.00 11.27
CA THR A 4 -2.25 6.00 10.53
C THR A 4 -1.35 6.77 9.58
N LEU A 5 -1.83 7.05 8.37
CA LEU A 5 -1.24 8.05 7.50
C LEU A 5 -1.97 9.37 7.73
N GLU A 6 -1.25 10.47 7.93
CA GLU A 6 -1.84 11.77 8.24
C GLU A 6 -1.31 12.84 7.29
N THR A 7 -2.21 13.65 6.74
CA THR A 7 -1.84 14.83 5.94
C THR A 7 -1.74 16.07 6.82
N PRO A 8 -0.99 17.12 6.42
CA PRO A 8 -0.89 18.37 7.18
C PRO A 8 -2.24 19.07 7.44
N ASP A 9 -3.21 18.89 6.55
CA ASP A 9 -4.57 19.45 6.67
C ASP A 9 -5.53 18.57 7.49
N GLY A 10 -5.01 17.51 8.14
CA GLY A 10 -5.73 16.73 9.15
C GLY A 10 -6.58 15.57 8.62
N ARG A 11 -6.41 15.18 7.35
CA ARG A 11 -7.01 13.94 6.84
C ARG A 11 -6.18 12.75 7.26
N SER A 12 -6.83 11.62 7.44
CA SER A 12 -6.17 10.41 7.88
C SER A 12 -6.64 9.16 7.15
N LEU A 13 -5.74 8.20 7.00
CA LEU A 13 -6.02 6.86 6.49
C LEU A 13 -5.49 5.81 7.45
N HIS A 14 -6.40 4.98 7.97
CA HIS A 14 -6.00 3.86 8.81
C HIS A 14 -5.41 2.72 7.97
N VAL A 15 -4.26 2.19 8.39
CA VAL A 15 -3.53 1.14 7.70
C VAL A 15 -3.41 -0.08 8.59
N ASN A 16 -3.64 -1.27 8.05
CA ASN A 16 -3.28 -2.51 8.71
C ASN A 16 -2.07 -3.15 8.04
N ALA A 17 -1.25 -3.85 8.82
CA ALA A 17 -0.03 -4.47 8.34
C ALA A 17 -0.25 -5.50 7.21
N TRP A 18 -1.44 -6.12 7.12
CA TRP A 18 -1.67 -7.25 6.21
C TRP A 18 -1.81 -6.76 4.77
N ASN A 19 -2.46 -5.61 4.60
CA ASN A 19 -2.53 -4.88 3.36
C ASN A 19 -1.25 -4.07 3.08
N TRP A 20 -0.57 -3.58 4.12
CA TRP A 20 0.53 -2.64 3.91
C TRP A 20 1.79 -3.26 3.34
N ARG A 21 2.24 -4.40 3.88
CA ARG A 21 3.47 -5.06 3.41
C ARG A 21 3.44 -5.31 1.89
N PRO A 22 2.39 -5.92 1.31
CA PRO A 22 2.32 -6.09 -0.15
C PRO A 22 2.13 -4.76 -0.89
N THR A 23 1.55 -3.74 -0.26
CA THR A 23 1.50 -2.38 -0.86
C THR A 23 2.91 -1.80 -0.99
N LEU A 24 3.74 -1.88 0.06
CA LEU A 24 5.11 -1.38 0.03
C LEU A 24 5.97 -2.14 -0.98
N GLU A 25 5.89 -3.48 -0.99
CA GLU A 25 6.62 -4.31 -1.96
C GLU A 25 6.21 -3.95 -3.41
N LEU A 26 4.93 -3.72 -3.65
CA LEU A 26 4.43 -3.30 -4.96
C LEU A 26 5.00 -1.94 -5.37
N LEU A 27 5.09 -0.97 -4.45
CA LEU A 27 5.64 0.35 -4.74
C LEU A 27 7.16 0.33 -4.91
N GLU A 28 7.86 -0.47 -4.12
CA GLU A 28 9.31 -0.65 -4.21
C GLU A 28 9.71 -1.34 -5.52
N SER A 29 9.13 -2.51 -5.80
CA SER A 29 9.45 -3.30 -6.99
C SER A 29 9.11 -2.59 -8.31
N SER A 30 8.16 -1.64 -8.29
CA SER A 30 7.83 -0.78 -9.42
C SER A 30 8.70 0.49 -9.52
N GLY A 31 9.59 0.71 -8.55
CA GLY A 31 10.45 1.90 -8.47
C GLY A 31 9.67 3.18 -8.20
N VAL A 32 8.47 3.08 -7.64
CA VAL A 32 7.67 4.25 -7.25
C VAL A 32 8.21 4.88 -5.97
N VAL A 33 8.62 4.03 -5.04
CA VAL A 33 9.30 4.37 -3.78
C VAL A 33 10.62 3.62 -3.76
N ASP A 34 11.70 4.21 -3.24
CA ASP A 34 12.96 3.50 -3.09
C ASP A 34 12.95 2.53 -1.89
N ALA A 35 13.92 1.61 -1.86
CA ALA A 35 13.99 0.57 -0.84
C ALA A 35 14.13 1.12 0.58
N GLU A 36 14.90 2.19 0.78
CA GLU A 36 15.08 2.81 2.10
C GLU A 36 13.76 3.40 2.61
N THR A 37 13.05 4.14 1.76
CA THR A 37 11.76 4.74 2.10
C THR A 37 10.70 3.65 2.34
N ALA A 38 10.65 2.60 1.51
CA ALA A 38 9.75 1.47 1.71
C ALA A 38 10.02 0.74 3.04
N GLU A 39 11.29 0.51 3.38
CA GLU A 39 11.68 -0.10 4.65
C GLU A 39 11.25 0.77 5.85
N LEU A 40 11.52 2.07 5.81
CA LEU A 40 11.15 3.00 6.90
C LEU A 40 9.63 3.10 7.09
N LEU A 41 8.86 3.14 5.98
CA LEU A 41 7.39 3.07 6.01
C LEU A 41 6.89 1.73 6.56
N GLY A 42 7.65 0.65 6.40
CA GLY A 42 7.33 -0.67 6.93
C GLY A 42 7.55 -0.78 8.44
N TYR A 43 8.50 -0.01 9.00
CA TYR A 43 8.73 0.06 10.44
C TYR A 43 7.73 0.97 11.17
N ASN A 44 6.89 1.72 10.45
CA ASN A 44 5.98 2.73 11.02
C ASN A 44 6.73 3.74 11.88
N ILE A 45 7.92 4.11 11.42
CA ILE A 45 8.66 5.25 11.95
C ILE A 45 8.11 6.48 11.23
N SER A 46 7.95 7.61 11.92
CA SER A 46 7.44 8.86 11.35
C SER A 46 8.25 9.31 10.13
N VAL A 47 7.81 8.86 8.96
CA VAL A 47 8.38 9.16 7.65
C VAL A 47 7.43 10.09 6.93
N ASP A 48 7.98 11.19 6.44
CA ASP A 48 7.26 12.16 5.63
C ASP A 48 7.46 11.84 4.15
N LEU A 49 6.36 11.74 3.42
CA LEU A 49 6.33 11.69 1.97
C LEU A 49 5.86 13.03 1.44
N SER A 50 6.52 13.55 0.39
CA SER A 50 6.14 14.81 -0.22
C SER A 50 4.84 14.70 -1.00
N GLY A 51 4.25 15.84 -1.35
CA GLY A 51 3.10 15.87 -2.27
C GLY A 51 3.42 15.26 -3.63
N GLU A 52 4.65 15.41 -4.13
CA GLU A 52 5.08 14.80 -5.39
C GLU A 52 5.12 13.27 -5.29
N ASP A 53 5.66 12.74 -4.20
CA ASP A 53 5.67 11.29 -3.93
C ASP A 53 4.24 10.74 -3.86
N ALA A 54 3.35 11.45 -3.15
CA ALA A 54 1.95 11.09 -3.07
C ALA A 54 1.28 11.06 -4.47
N GLN A 55 1.53 12.05 -5.32
CA GLN A 55 0.97 12.04 -6.68
C GLN A 55 1.57 10.93 -7.56
N ARG A 56 2.86 10.62 -7.40
CA ARG A 56 3.52 9.52 -8.10
C ARG A 56 2.90 8.17 -7.71
N ILE A 57 2.69 7.94 -6.41
CA ILE A 57 2.00 6.76 -5.88
C ILE A 57 0.57 6.68 -6.44
N ALA A 58 -0.19 7.77 -6.40
CA ALA A 58 -1.57 7.79 -6.89
C ALA A 58 -1.65 7.46 -8.39
N THR A 59 -0.74 8.00 -9.20
CA THR A 59 -0.68 7.75 -10.65
C THR A 59 -0.36 6.29 -10.95
N PHE A 60 0.62 5.73 -10.24
CA PHE A 60 0.96 4.31 -10.38
C PHE A 60 -0.21 3.40 -10.01
N LEU A 61 -0.83 3.64 -8.84
CA LEU A 61 -1.94 2.82 -8.37
C LEU A 61 -3.16 2.93 -9.27
N GLU A 62 -3.41 4.07 -9.91
CA GLU A 62 -4.45 4.21 -10.92
C GLU A 62 -4.24 3.28 -12.11
N GLY A 63 -3.02 3.25 -12.66
CA GLY A 63 -2.67 2.34 -13.75
C GLY A 63 -2.72 0.87 -13.33
N HIS A 64 -2.21 0.55 -12.13
CA HIS A 64 -2.22 -0.81 -11.61
C HIS A 64 -3.64 -1.32 -11.37
N LEU A 65 -4.50 -0.51 -10.75
CA LEU A 65 -5.91 -0.85 -10.47
C LEU A 65 -6.73 -1.05 -11.74
N ALA A 66 -6.39 -0.37 -12.84
CA ALA A 66 -7.03 -0.60 -14.13
C ALA A 66 -6.70 -1.97 -14.74
N ALA A 67 -5.61 -2.61 -14.30
CA ALA A 67 -5.11 -3.87 -14.83
C ALA A 67 -5.52 -5.11 -13.99
N ILE A 68 -6.08 -4.93 -12.79
CA ILE A 68 -6.44 -6.04 -11.89
C ILE A 68 -7.97 -6.16 -11.71
N PRO A 69 -8.49 -7.36 -11.42
CA PRO A 69 -9.91 -7.54 -11.12
C PRO A 69 -10.35 -6.73 -9.89
N ALA A 70 -11.61 -6.29 -9.88
CA ALA A 70 -12.17 -5.51 -8.77
C ALA A 70 -12.22 -6.30 -7.44
N ASP A 71 -12.39 -7.61 -7.52
CA ASP A 71 -12.32 -8.57 -6.41
C ASP A 71 -10.91 -9.17 -6.23
N GLY A 72 -9.94 -8.68 -6.98
CA GLY A 72 -8.56 -9.12 -6.92
C GLY A 72 -7.81 -8.58 -5.72
N ARG A 73 -6.72 -9.26 -5.38
CA ARG A 73 -5.73 -8.78 -4.41
C ARG A 73 -4.31 -9.14 -4.84
N VAL A 74 -3.38 -8.28 -4.44
CA VAL A 74 -1.94 -8.41 -4.69
C VAL A 74 -1.31 -9.14 -3.50
N LEU A 75 -0.65 -10.27 -3.74
CA LEU A 75 0.09 -11.02 -2.73
C LEU A 75 1.46 -10.37 -2.46
N LEU A 76 2.16 -10.85 -1.44
CA LEU A 76 3.48 -10.31 -1.08
C LEU A 76 4.52 -10.47 -2.20
N ASP A 77 4.39 -11.45 -3.08
CA ASP A 77 5.29 -11.64 -4.22
C ASP A 77 4.92 -10.78 -5.45
N GLY A 78 3.93 -9.89 -5.30
CA GLY A 78 3.41 -9.04 -6.37
C GLY A 78 2.42 -9.72 -7.31
N SER A 79 2.15 -11.02 -7.14
CA SER A 79 1.16 -11.73 -7.94
C SER A 79 -0.26 -11.31 -7.60
N VAL A 80 -1.17 -11.37 -8.57
CA VAL A 80 -2.59 -11.02 -8.40
C VAL A 80 -3.42 -12.29 -8.35
N THR A 81 -4.31 -12.40 -7.37
CA THR A 81 -5.24 -13.52 -7.22
C THR A 81 -6.66 -13.05 -6.93
N THR A 82 -7.65 -13.85 -7.32
CA THR A 82 -9.07 -13.71 -6.96
C THR A 82 -9.55 -14.82 -6.02
N GLU A 83 -8.72 -15.82 -5.70
CA GLU A 83 -9.08 -16.89 -4.76
C GLU A 83 -9.38 -16.27 -3.40
N PRO A 84 -10.52 -16.47 -2.72
CA PRO A 84 -10.79 -15.80 -1.43
C PRO A 84 -9.69 -15.99 -0.37
N ASP A 85 -9.47 -14.99 0.47
CA ASP A 85 -8.62 -15.17 1.66
C ASP A 85 -9.36 -16.03 2.68
N THR A 86 -8.79 -17.18 3.01
CA THR A 86 -9.38 -18.13 3.97
C THR A 86 -8.89 -17.89 5.40
N PHE A 87 -8.00 -16.91 5.61
CA PHE A 87 -7.31 -16.63 6.87
C PHE A 87 -6.48 -17.81 7.40
N ALA A 88 -6.21 -18.80 6.54
CA ALA A 88 -5.32 -19.90 6.86
C ALA A 88 -3.89 -19.38 6.93
N PHE A 89 -3.16 -19.75 7.99
CA PHE A 89 -1.75 -19.42 8.09
C PHE A 89 -0.91 -20.41 7.28
N HIS A 90 -0.30 -19.93 6.19
CA HIS A 90 0.53 -20.68 5.28
C HIS A 90 1.99 -20.64 5.74
N ARG A 91 2.48 -21.73 6.33
CA ARG A 91 3.88 -21.84 6.81
C ARG A 91 4.88 -22.02 5.67
N ASP A 92 4.49 -22.79 4.66
CA ASP A 92 5.35 -23.16 3.53
C ASP A 92 5.32 -22.12 2.39
N ASP A 93 4.38 -21.17 2.48
CA ASP A 93 4.21 -20.09 1.50
C ASP A 93 3.80 -18.80 2.23
N LEU A 94 4.81 -18.07 2.68
CA LEU A 94 4.60 -16.86 3.48
C LEU A 94 3.95 -15.73 2.67
N ALA A 95 4.05 -15.75 1.34
CA ALA A 95 3.50 -14.71 0.48
C ALA A 95 1.96 -14.71 0.50
N ARG A 96 1.35 -15.86 0.73
CA ARG A 96 -0.12 -16.02 0.86
C ARG A 96 -0.70 -15.45 2.15
N ASN A 97 0.12 -15.18 3.16
CA ASN A 97 -0.35 -14.64 4.44
C ASN A 97 -0.66 -13.14 4.40
N TYR A 98 -0.20 -12.45 3.35
CA TYR A 98 -0.32 -11.00 3.21
C TYR A 98 -0.90 -10.69 1.84
N SER A 99 -1.87 -9.79 1.80
CA SER A 99 -2.41 -9.36 0.53
C SER A 99 -3.03 -7.98 0.62
N ALA A 100 -2.87 -7.18 -0.43
CA ALA A 100 -3.50 -5.88 -0.59
C ALA A 100 -4.69 -6.01 -1.53
N THR A 101 -5.91 -5.80 -1.02
CA THR A 101 -7.11 -5.84 -1.86
C THR A 101 -7.17 -4.66 -2.83
N ALA A 102 -7.82 -4.83 -3.98
CA ALA A 102 -8.06 -3.74 -4.92
C ALA A 102 -8.83 -2.57 -4.25
N GLU A 103 -9.78 -2.87 -3.37
CA GLU A 103 -10.48 -1.86 -2.57
C GLU A 103 -9.53 -1.05 -1.67
N TRP A 104 -8.63 -1.73 -0.96
CA TRP A 104 -7.62 -1.07 -0.13
C TRP A 104 -6.72 -0.17 -0.96
N LEU A 105 -6.17 -0.68 -2.06
CA LEU A 105 -5.29 0.07 -2.95
C LEU A 105 -6.00 1.28 -3.57
N ALA A 106 -7.30 1.17 -3.87
CA ALA A 106 -8.11 2.28 -4.35
C ALA A 106 -8.28 3.38 -3.29
N ARG A 107 -8.54 3.01 -2.03
CA ARG A 107 -8.61 3.97 -0.92
C ARG A 107 -7.27 4.67 -0.70
N PHE A 108 -6.18 3.93 -0.77
CA PHE A 108 -4.84 4.50 -0.62
C PHE A 108 -4.48 5.44 -1.79
N ARG A 109 -4.77 5.04 -3.04
CA ARG A 109 -4.66 5.91 -4.21
C ARG A 109 -5.40 7.23 -4.02
N ASP A 110 -6.66 7.18 -3.56
CA ASP A 110 -7.49 8.37 -3.40
C ASP A 110 -6.95 9.27 -2.28
N PHE A 111 -6.48 8.70 -1.19
CA PHE A 111 -5.76 9.42 -0.13
C PHE A 111 -4.53 10.15 -0.70
N CYS A 112 -3.64 9.43 -1.39
CA CYS A 112 -2.43 9.99 -2.00
C CYS A 112 -2.74 11.08 -3.04
N ARG A 113 -3.74 10.87 -3.90
CA ARG A 113 -4.19 11.87 -4.89
C ARG A 113 -4.63 13.16 -4.21
N SER A 114 -5.23 13.03 -3.04
CA SER A 114 -5.72 14.17 -2.27
C SER A 114 -4.61 14.84 -1.43
N ALA A 115 -3.53 14.15 -1.12
CA ALA A 115 -2.41 14.62 -0.28
C ALA A 115 -1.45 15.52 -1.06
N THR A 116 -1.91 16.68 -1.52
CA THR A 116 -1.12 17.62 -2.34
C THR A 116 0.08 18.22 -1.63
N GLU A 117 0.08 18.23 -0.29
CA GLU A 117 1.20 18.69 0.55
C GLU A 117 2.00 17.53 1.16
N GLY A 118 1.67 16.28 0.79
CA GLY A 118 2.29 15.08 1.36
C GLY A 118 1.54 14.49 2.54
N PHE A 119 2.15 13.49 3.17
CA PHE A 119 1.62 12.82 4.36
C PHE A 119 2.72 12.16 5.19
N THR A 120 2.44 11.91 6.46
CA THR A 120 3.33 11.22 7.40
C THR A 120 2.75 9.85 7.77
N ALA A 121 3.58 8.82 7.90
CA ALA A 121 3.19 7.55 8.51
C ALA A 121 3.44 7.58 10.03
N CYS A 122 2.38 7.64 10.84
CA CYS A 122 2.40 7.84 12.30
C CYS A 122 2.08 6.58 13.09
#